data_AF-A0A6C0G5L3-F1
#
_entry.id   AF-A0A6C0G5L3-F1
#
_cell.length_a   1.000
_cell.length_b   1.000
_cell.length_c   1.000
_cell.angle_alpha   90.00
_cell.angle_beta   90.00
_cell.angle_gamma   90.00
#
_symmetry.space_group_name_H-M   'P 1'
#
loop_
_entity.id
_entity.type
_entity.pdbx_description
1 polymer ?
#
loop_
_entity_poly.entity_id
_entity_poly.type
_entity_poly.pdbx_seq_one_letter_code
_entity_poly.pdbx_strand_id
1 'polypeptide(L)'
;MHRFDVLDLFFEKKGLTPYFILADGVMIGFILIQSGPYTNPDHADYVLNSFFILRRYRGKGIGTAAASSFLALYPGRYCCAQLKRNEPAVRFWKRVYAHNRFDVFELEREDEGNVLLEQYFKI
;
A
#
# COMPACT_ATOMS: atom_id res chain seq x y z
N MET A 1 -2.83 -7.43 22.26
CA MET A 1 -1.79 -6.57 21.63
C MET A 1 -2.50 -5.34 21.12
N HIS A 2 -2.16 -4.15 21.63
CA HIS A 2 -2.85 -2.93 21.19
C HIS A 2 -2.31 -2.56 19.80
N ARG A 3 -3.20 -2.14 18.90
CA ARG A 3 -2.89 -1.81 17.49
C ARG A 3 -1.82 -0.69 17.33
N PHE A 4 -1.50 0.03 18.40
CA PHE A 4 -0.47 1.05 18.45
C PHE A 4 0.95 0.45 18.52
N ASP A 5 1.14 -0.66 19.24
CA ASP A 5 2.46 -1.32 19.42
C ASP A 5 3.05 -1.80 18.08
N VAL A 6 2.19 -2.12 17.10
CA VAL A 6 2.61 -2.57 15.76
C VAL A 6 3.10 -1.41 14.89
N LEU A 7 2.65 -0.17 15.16
CA LEU A 7 3.11 1.01 14.42
C LEU A 7 4.50 1.43 14.87
N ASP A 8 4.84 1.26 16.14
CA ASP A 8 6.18 1.57 16.67
C ASP A 8 7.26 0.73 15.98
N LEU A 9 6.93 -0.51 15.59
CA LEU A 9 7.83 -1.36 14.80
C LEU A 9 8.27 -0.73 13.47
N PHE A 10 7.42 0.08 12.83
CA PHE A 10 7.79 0.79 11.59
C PHE A 10 8.84 1.89 11.82
N PHE A 11 9.07 2.31 13.06
CA PHE A 11 10.11 3.29 13.38
C PHE A 11 11.40 2.65 13.91
N GLU A 12 11.34 1.38 14.33
CA GLU A 12 12.46 0.69 14.98
C GLU A 12 13.11 -0.39 14.10
N LYS A 13 12.34 -1.05 13.23
CA LYS A 13 12.81 -2.23 12.48
C LYS A 13 13.23 -1.86 11.06
N LYS A 14 14.47 -2.20 10.69
CA LYS A 14 14.94 -2.12 9.30
C LYS A 14 14.04 -2.97 8.40
N GLY A 15 13.55 -2.37 7.31
CA GLY A 15 12.64 -3.04 6.37
C GLY A 15 11.17 -2.77 6.65
N LEU A 16 10.82 -2.04 7.71
CA LEU A 16 9.50 -1.44 7.90
C LEU A 16 9.67 0.07 7.77
N THR A 17 9.10 0.68 6.73
CA THR A 17 9.35 2.10 6.43
C THR A 17 8.03 2.87 6.28
N PRO A 18 7.80 3.91 7.11
CA PRO A 18 6.68 4.81 6.96
C PRO A 18 7.05 5.98 6.02
N TYR A 19 6.12 6.32 5.13
CA TYR A 19 6.18 7.53 4.31
C TYR A 19 4.95 8.39 4.60
N PHE A 20 5.15 9.69 4.77
CA PHE A 20 4.07 10.63 5.04
C PHE A 20 3.65 11.35 3.78
N ILE A 21 2.34 11.54 3.64
CA ILE A 21 1.74 12.27 2.52
C ILE A 21 1.38 13.66 3.02
N LEU A 22 1.99 14.68 2.42
CA LEU A 22 1.72 16.08 2.74
C LEU A 22 0.94 16.77 1.62
N ALA A 23 0.01 17.64 2.00
CA ALA A 23 -0.62 18.61 1.10
C ALA A 23 -0.57 19.98 1.77
N ASP A 24 -0.01 20.97 1.08
CA ASP A 24 0.17 22.33 1.58
C ASP A 24 0.86 22.39 2.97
N GLY A 25 1.88 21.54 3.16
CA GLY A 25 2.62 21.44 4.43
C GLY A 25 1.89 20.70 5.55
N VAL A 26 0.66 20.24 5.34
CA VAL A 26 -0.12 19.48 6.32
C VAL A 26 0.01 17.99 6.04
N MET A 27 0.27 17.19 7.08
CA MET A 27 0.21 15.72 6.97
C MET A 27 -1.24 15.26 6.80
N ILE A 28 -1.53 14.63 5.66
CA ILE A 28 -2.88 14.20 5.30
C ILE A 28 -3.04 12.69 5.20
N GLY A 29 -1.94 11.94 5.35
CA GLY A 29 -1.94 10.51 5.15
C GLY A 29 -0.56 9.89 5.29
N PHE A 30 -0.50 8.59 5.05
CA PHE A 30 0.73 7.83 5.10
C PHE A 30 0.67 6.58 4.21
N ILE A 31 1.85 6.04 3.94
CA ILE A 31 2.10 4.76 3.27
C ILE A 31 3.05 3.96 4.15
N LEU A 32 2.70 2.71 4.47
CA LEU A 32 3.56 1.79 5.21
C LEU A 32 4.03 0.69 4.26
N ILE A 33 5.35 0.57 4.13
CA ILE A 33 5.99 -0.39 3.23
C ILE A 33 6.82 -1.36 4.05
N GLN A 34 6.74 -2.63 3.67
CA GLN A 34 7.62 -3.68 4.16
C GLN A 34 8.60 -4.07 3.05
N SER A 35 9.85 -4.38 3.42
CA SER A 35 10.92 -4.84 2.53
C SER A 35 11.86 -5.81 3.23
N GLY A 36 12.70 -6.49 2.45
CA GLY A 36 13.71 -7.41 2.98
C GLY A 36 13.09 -8.58 3.74
N PRO A 37 13.40 -8.80 5.03
CA PRO A 37 12.97 -9.98 5.78
C PRO A 37 11.44 -10.08 5.98
N TYR A 38 10.69 -9.02 5.68
CA TYR A 38 9.23 -8.97 5.80
C TYR A 38 8.51 -9.19 4.46
N THR A 39 9.25 -9.61 3.44
CA THR A 39 8.72 -9.89 2.10
C THR A 39 9.09 -11.30 1.68
N ASN A 40 8.36 -11.86 0.72
CA ASN A 40 8.84 -13.02 -0.02
C ASN A 40 9.60 -12.51 -1.25
N PRO A 41 10.95 -12.59 -1.28
CA PRO A 41 11.77 -12.02 -2.34
C PRO A 41 11.57 -12.70 -3.71
N ASP A 42 11.00 -13.91 -3.73
CA ASP A 42 10.66 -14.58 -4.98
C ASP A 42 9.44 -13.92 -5.66
N HIS A 43 8.61 -13.21 -4.89
CA HIS A 43 7.35 -12.63 -5.37
C HIS A 43 7.32 -11.10 -5.35
N ALA A 44 7.95 -10.44 -4.38
CA ALA A 44 7.95 -8.98 -4.27
C ALA A 44 9.19 -8.45 -3.53
N ASP A 45 9.66 -7.29 -3.95
CA ASP A 45 10.69 -6.51 -3.24
C ASP A 45 10.05 -5.68 -2.12
N TYR A 46 8.80 -5.27 -2.31
CA TYR A 46 8.02 -4.44 -1.41
C TYR A 46 6.61 -4.99 -1.19
N VAL A 47 6.15 -4.97 0.07
CA VAL A 47 4.73 -5.17 0.40
C VAL A 47 4.14 -3.85 0.87
N LEU A 48 3.08 -3.41 0.19
CA LEU A 48 2.33 -2.23 0.56
C LEU A 48 1.30 -2.59 1.64
N ASN A 49 1.75 -2.51 2.89
CA ASN A 49 1.00 -2.96 4.05
C ASN A 49 -0.17 -2.03 4.40
N SER A 50 -0.01 -0.72 4.25
CA SER A 50 -1.10 0.22 4.53
C SER A 50 -0.99 1.50 3.72
N PHE A 51 -2.15 2.00 3.29
CA PHE A 51 -2.30 3.30 2.65
C PHE A 51 -3.49 4.02 3.26
N PHE A 52 -3.27 5.26 3.69
CA PHE A 52 -4.31 6.03 4.34
C PHE A 52 -4.28 7.49 3.93
N ILE A 53 -5.47 8.03 3.68
CA ILE A 53 -5.72 9.46 3.48
C ILE A 53 -6.85 9.89 4.42
N LEU A 54 -6.70 11.03 5.08
CA LEU A 54 -7.73 11.65 5.89
C LEU A 54 -9.01 11.89 5.09
N ARG A 55 -10.18 11.60 5.69
CA ARG A 55 -11.48 11.62 5.00
C ARG A 55 -11.75 12.91 4.21
N ARG A 56 -11.43 14.08 4.78
CA ARG A 56 -11.65 15.39 4.15
C ARG A 56 -10.85 15.64 2.85
N TYR A 57 -9.83 14.83 2.59
CA TYR A 57 -8.97 14.89 1.40
C TYR A 57 -9.27 13.79 0.36
N ARG A 58 -10.23 12.88 0.65
CA ARG A 58 -10.61 11.81 -0.29
C ARG A 58 -11.48 12.34 -1.42
N GLY A 59 -11.52 11.60 -2.54
CA GLY A 59 -12.36 11.93 -3.70
C GLY A 59 -11.81 13.04 -4.61
N LYS A 60 -10.70 13.68 -4.24
CA LYS A 60 -10.08 14.79 -4.99
C LYS A 60 -8.87 14.39 -5.85
N GLY A 61 -8.68 13.09 -6.10
CA GLY A 61 -7.51 12.57 -6.83
C GLY A 61 -6.19 12.53 -6.05
N ILE A 62 -6.09 13.23 -4.91
CA ILE A 62 -4.87 13.35 -4.09
C ILE A 62 -4.26 11.99 -3.74
N GLY A 63 -5.07 11.02 -3.31
CA GLY A 63 -4.56 9.69 -2.95
C GLY A 63 -3.94 8.95 -4.15
N THR A 64 -4.52 9.08 -5.34
CA THR A 64 -3.98 8.47 -6.56
C THR A 64 -2.66 9.14 -6.94
N ALA A 65 -2.61 10.48 -6.92
CA ALA A 65 -1.37 11.22 -7.19
C ALA A 65 -0.25 10.84 -6.20
N ALA A 66 -0.56 10.80 -4.90
CA ALA A 66 0.40 10.43 -3.87
C ALA A 66 0.93 8.99 -4.04
N ALA A 67 0.05 8.03 -4.33
CA ALA A 67 0.46 6.65 -4.59
C ALA A 67 1.33 6.55 -5.86
N SER A 68 0.93 7.19 -6.96
CA SER A 68 1.74 7.21 -8.20
C SER A 68 3.12 7.82 -7.98
N SER A 69 3.20 8.97 -7.31
CA SER A 69 4.48 9.64 -7.02
C SER A 69 5.39 8.79 -6.14
N PHE A 70 4.83 8.17 -5.10
CA PHE A 70 5.56 7.24 -4.24
C PHE A 70 6.15 6.09 -5.06
N LEU A 71 5.29 5.43 -5.84
CA LEU A 71 5.63 4.28 -6.66
C LEU A 71 6.71 4.60 -7.72
N ALA A 72 6.70 5.80 -8.30
CA ALA A 72 7.73 6.26 -9.23
C ALA A 72 9.08 6.54 -8.56
N LEU A 73 9.10 6.98 -7.29
CA LEU A 73 10.33 7.24 -6.54
C LEU A 73 11.02 5.95 -6.07
N TYR A 74 10.26 4.86 -5.94
CA TYR A 74 10.76 3.57 -5.44
C TYR A 74 10.43 2.44 -6.44
N PRO A 75 11.12 2.34 -7.59
CA PRO A 75 10.91 1.25 -8.54
C PRO A 75 11.17 -0.13 -7.93
N GLY A 76 10.46 -1.16 -8.40
CA GLY A 76 10.57 -2.52 -7.88
C GLY A 76 9.33 -3.38 -8.12
N ARG A 77 9.36 -4.61 -7.60
CA ARG A 77 8.22 -5.54 -7.59
C ARG A 77 7.41 -5.34 -6.32
N TYR A 78 6.11 -5.14 -6.47
CA TYR A 78 5.20 -4.84 -5.37
C TYR A 78 4.16 -5.93 -5.21
N CYS A 79 3.78 -6.19 -3.95
CA CYS A 79 2.53 -6.83 -3.59
C CYS A 79 1.68 -5.85 -2.78
N CYS A 80 0.43 -5.67 -3.20
CA CYS A 80 -0.59 -4.95 -2.45
C CYS A 80 -1.71 -5.91 -2.08
N ALA A 81 -1.86 -6.20 -0.79
CA ALA A 81 -2.87 -7.10 -0.29
C ALA A 81 -3.96 -6.35 0.46
N GLN A 82 -5.23 -6.68 0.20
CA GLN A 82 -6.35 -6.15 0.95
C GLN A 82 -7.47 -7.17 1.08
N LEU A 83 -8.33 -7.00 2.08
CA LEU A 83 -9.58 -7.74 2.14
C LEU A 83 -10.39 -7.52 0.86
N LYS A 84 -10.77 -8.60 0.17
CA LYS A 84 -11.59 -8.56 -1.05
C LYS A 84 -12.91 -7.81 -0.83
N ARG A 85 -13.51 -7.95 0.36
CA ARG A 85 -14.72 -7.22 0.77
C ARG A 85 -14.53 -5.70 0.96
N ASN A 86 -13.29 -5.22 1.03
CA ASN A 86 -13.01 -3.78 1.13
C ASN A 86 -13.05 -3.14 -0.27
N GLU A 87 -14.24 -3.11 -0.86
CA GLU A 87 -14.41 -2.60 -2.22
C GLU A 87 -13.85 -1.18 -2.44
N PRO A 88 -13.94 -0.22 -1.49
CA PRO A 88 -13.32 1.08 -1.65
C PRO A 88 -11.80 1.00 -1.86
N ALA A 89 -11.11 0.12 -1.13
CA ALA A 89 -9.67 -0.08 -1.30
C ALA A 89 -9.35 -0.78 -2.62
N VAL A 90 -10.10 -1.83 -2.99
CA VAL A 90 -9.91 -2.54 -4.26
C VAL A 90 -10.10 -1.59 -5.44
N ARG A 91 -11.16 -0.78 -5.45
CA ARG A 91 -11.41 0.22 -6.50
C ARG A 91 -10.33 1.30 -6.54
N PHE A 92 -9.84 1.72 -5.38
CA PHE A 92 -8.77 2.70 -5.29
C PHE A 92 -7.50 2.18 -5.97
N TRP A 93 -7.05 0.97 -5.61
CA TRP A 93 -5.83 0.38 -6.17
C TRP A 93 -5.95 0.09 -7.66
N LYS A 94 -7.07 -0.50 -8.11
CA LYS A 94 -7.34 -0.68 -9.55
C LYS A 94 -7.26 0.63 -10.34
N ARG A 95 -7.72 1.74 -9.76
CA ARG A 95 -7.58 3.07 -10.38
C ARG A 95 -6.13 3.54 -10.44
N VAL A 96 -5.34 3.34 -9.37
CA VAL A 96 -3.90 3.67 -9.36
C VAL A 96 -3.17 2.89 -10.46
N TYR A 97 -3.41 1.59 -10.57
CA TYR A 97 -2.76 0.75 -11.58
C TYR A 97 -3.14 1.17 -13.00
N ALA A 98 -4.44 1.38 -13.26
CA ALA A 98 -4.91 1.84 -14.57
C ALA A 98 -4.34 3.21 -14.94
N HIS A 99 -4.25 4.14 -13.99
CA HIS A 99 -3.68 5.47 -14.22
C HIS A 99 -2.21 5.41 -14.63
N ASN A 100 -1.43 4.53 -14.02
CA ASN A 100 -0.01 4.36 -14.32
C ASN A 100 0.27 3.29 -15.40
N ARG A 101 -0.78 2.63 -15.92
CA ARG A 101 -0.70 1.53 -16.90
C ARG A 101 0.18 0.36 -16.41
N PHE A 102 0.10 0.04 -15.13
CA PHE A 102 0.77 -1.15 -14.59
C PHE A 102 0.05 -2.40 -15.03
N ASP A 103 0.83 -3.42 -15.41
CA ASP A 103 0.34 -4.78 -15.57
C ASP A 103 0.26 -5.44 -14.19
N VAL A 104 -0.92 -5.98 -13.85
CA VAL A 104 -1.24 -6.44 -12.50
C VAL A 104 -1.75 -7.87 -12.56
N PHE A 105 -1.09 -8.74 -11.80
CA PHE A 105 -1.55 -10.09 -11.54
C PHE A 105 -2.31 -10.14 -10.21
N GLU A 106 -3.48 -10.77 -10.18
CA GLU A 106 -4.33 -10.88 -8.99
C GLU A 106 -4.42 -12.33 -8.51
N LEU A 107 -4.23 -12.54 -7.20
CA LEU A 107 -4.43 -13.83 -6.53
C LEU A 107 -5.41 -13.63 -5.37
N GLU A 108 -6.28 -14.61 -5.14
CA GLU A 108 -7.12 -14.67 -3.95
C GLU A 108 -6.56 -15.70 -2.97
N ARG A 109 -6.42 -15.29 -1.71
CA ARG A 109 -5.95 -16.15 -0.62
C ARG A 109 -6.96 -16.11 0.52
N GLU A 110 -7.33 -17.29 1.02
CA GLU A 110 -8.11 -17.38 2.25
C GLU A 110 -7.21 -17.25 3.47
N ASP A 111 -7.61 -16.41 4.42
CA ASP A 111 -6.87 -16.08 5.63
C ASP A 111 -7.86 -15.85 6.77
N GLU A 112 -7.90 -16.78 7.73
CA GLU A 112 -8.77 -16.73 8.91
C GLU A 112 -10.26 -16.43 8.59
N GLY A 113 -10.79 -17.08 7.54
CA GLY A 113 -12.19 -16.89 7.10
C GLY A 113 -12.43 -15.60 6.31
N ASN A 114 -11.37 -14.87 5.94
CA ASN A 114 -11.43 -13.72 5.06
C ASN A 114 -10.76 -14.06 3.73
N VAL A 115 -11.28 -13.48 2.64
CA VAL A 115 -10.58 -13.53 1.35
C VAL A 115 -9.73 -12.27 1.20
N LEU A 116 -8.43 -12.44 1.07
CA LEU A 116 -7.49 -11.42 0.67
C LEU A 116 -7.35 -11.42 -0.85
N LEU A 117 -7.39 -10.25 -1.45
CA LEU A 117 -7.00 -10.00 -2.83
C LEU A 117 -5.58 -9.45 -2.81
N GLU A 118 -4.65 -10.23 -3.33
CA GLU A 118 -3.23 -9.89 -3.47
C GLU A 118 -2.98 -9.46 -4.91
N GLN A 119 -2.44 -8.26 -5.08
CA GLN A 119 -2.21 -7.63 -6.38
C GLN A 119 -0.72 -7.40 -6.57
N TYR A 120 -0.14 -8.09 -7.55
CA TYR A 120 1.29 -8.06 -7.86
C TYR A 120 1.54 -7.25 -9.11
N PHE A 121 2.52 -6.35 -9.07
CA PHE A 121 2.88 -5.50 -10.20
C PHE A 121 4.34 -5.07 -10.12
N LYS A 122 4.90 -4.66 -11.26
CA LYS A 122 6.27 -4.16 -11.37
C LYS A 122 6.27 -2.75 -11.92
N ILE A 123 7.16 -1.93 -11.38
CA ILE A 123 7.43 -0.55 -11.80
C ILE A 123 8.84 -0.47 -12.36
#